data_AF-A0A7R9USA7-F1
#
_entry.id   AF-A0A7R9USA7-F1
#
_cell.length_a   1.000
_cell.length_b   1.000
_cell.length_c   1.000
_cell.angle_alpha   90.00
_cell.angle_beta   90.00
_cell.angle_gamma   90.00
#
_symmetry.space_group_name_H-M   'P 1'
#
loop_
_entity.id
_entity.type
_entity.pdbx_description
1 polymer ?
#
loop_
_entity_poly.entity_id
_entity_poly.type
_entity_poly.pdbx_seq_one_letter_code
_entity_poly.pdbx_strand_id
1 'polypeptide(L)'
;HTAAMSAHTSPDVKKEEFRRYLERSGVIDALTRVLVGLYEEPEKPMNALDFVKMTLGAPTGVDVEALKAENDQLREKNDQMTQKIVELTKKIESLTGAPAAD
;
A
#
# COMPACT_ATOMS: atom_id res chain seq x y z
N HIS A 1 -30.82 -37.59 -17.83
CA HIS A 1 -29.82 -37.02 -18.76
C HIS A 1 -29.69 -35.55 -18.41
N THR A 2 -28.74 -35.23 -17.55
CA THR A 2 -28.51 -33.88 -17.01
C THR A 2 -27.58 -33.17 -17.98
N ALA A 3 -28.13 -32.34 -18.85
CA ALA A 3 -27.31 -31.47 -19.70
C ALA A 3 -26.81 -30.31 -18.84
N ALA A 4 -25.51 -30.31 -18.54
CA ALA A 4 -24.82 -29.12 -18.09
C ALA A 4 -24.94 -28.08 -19.21
N MET A 5 -25.83 -27.10 -19.02
CA MET A 5 -25.90 -25.90 -19.85
C MET A 5 -24.58 -25.15 -19.67
N SER A 6 -23.64 -25.39 -20.58
CA SER A 6 -22.46 -24.56 -20.75
C SER A 6 -22.93 -23.13 -20.94
N ALA A 7 -22.67 -22.28 -19.93
CA ALA A 7 -22.97 -20.86 -19.99
C ALA A 7 -22.15 -20.23 -21.12
N HIS A 8 -22.71 -20.21 -22.32
CA HIS A 8 -22.14 -19.49 -23.45
C HIS A 8 -22.52 -18.02 -23.27
N THR A 9 -21.82 -17.33 -22.37
CA THR A 9 -21.95 -15.88 -22.24
C THR A 9 -21.40 -15.26 -23.52
N SER A 10 -22.28 -14.55 -24.25
CA SER A 10 -21.89 -13.87 -25.48
C SER A 10 -20.78 -12.84 -25.18
N PRO A 11 -19.92 -12.51 -26.15
CA PRO A 11 -18.88 -11.50 -25.97
C PRO A 11 -19.40 -10.17 -25.40
N ASP A 12 -20.64 -9.80 -25.74
CA ASP A 12 -21.28 -8.58 -25.25
C ASP A 12 -21.66 -8.66 -23.77
N VAL A 13 -22.12 -9.82 -23.29
CA VAL A 13 -22.38 -10.03 -21.86
C VAL A 13 -21.09 -9.89 -21.05
N LYS A 14 -19.98 -10.45 -21.53
CA LYS A 14 -18.68 -10.34 -20.84
C LYS A 14 -18.16 -8.90 -20.79
N LYS A 15 -18.35 -8.12 -21.88
CA LYS A 15 -17.98 -6.70 -21.91
C LYS A 15 -18.80 -5.89 -20.90
N GLU A 16 -20.10 -6.13 -20.83
CA GLU A 16 -21.00 -5.46 -19.91
C GLU A 16 -20.66 -5.81 -18.44
N GLU A 17 -20.40 -7.08 -18.15
CA GLU A 17 -19.95 -7.51 -16.81
C GLU A 17 -18.64 -6.82 -16.40
N PHE A 18 -17.68 -6.71 -17.32
CA PHE A 18 -16.42 -6.02 -17.08
C PHE A 18 -16.62 -4.52 -16.85
N ARG A 19 -17.46 -3.86 -17.66
CA ARG A 19 -17.80 -2.45 -17.46
C ARG A 19 -18.41 -2.22 -16.08
N ARG A 20 -19.39 -3.02 -15.70
CA ARG A 20 -20.02 -2.93 -14.38
C ARG A 20 -19.03 -3.20 -13.25
N TYR A 21 -18.06 -4.09 -13.46
CA TYR A 21 -17.00 -4.31 -12.49
C TYR A 21 -16.13 -3.06 -12.30
N LEU A 22 -15.73 -2.39 -13.39
CA LEU A 22 -14.96 -1.15 -13.33
C LEU A 22 -15.74 -0.01 -12.66
N GLU A 23 -17.04 0.09 -12.93
CA GLU A 23 -17.93 1.05 -12.28
C GLU A 23 -18.06 0.76 -10.78
N ARG A 24 -18.39 -0.48 -10.39
CA ARG A 24 -18.54 -0.87 -8.96
C ARG A 24 -17.24 -0.76 -8.16
N SER A 25 -16.08 -0.98 -8.79
CA SER A 25 -14.78 -0.87 -8.13
C SER A 25 -14.26 0.57 -8.07
N GLY A 26 -14.97 1.53 -8.67
CA GLY A 26 -14.57 2.95 -8.68
C GLY A 26 -13.43 3.29 -9.62
N VAL A 27 -13.01 2.35 -10.50
CA VAL A 27 -11.93 2.57 -11.47
C VAL A 27 -12.33 3.65 -12.48
N ILE A 28 -13.58 3.66 -12.93
CA ILE A 28 -14.09 4.68 -13.85
C ILE A 28 -14.02 6.07 -13.21
N ASP A 29 -14.42 6.20 -11.95
CA ASP A 29 -14.42 7.48 -11.23
C ASP A 29 -12.98 7.99 -11.01
N ALA A 30 -12.05 7.10 -10.67
CA ALA A 30 -10.64 7.43 -10.50
C ALA A 30 -10.01 7.93 -11.82
N LEU A 31 -10.21 7.20 -12.92
CA LEU A 31 -9.71 7.60 -14.24
C LEU A 31 -10.35 8.92 -14.70
N THR A 32 -11.66 9.09 -14.45
CA THR A 32 -12.38 10.33 -14.79
C THR A 32 -11.78 11.51 -14.04
N ARG A 33 -11.53 11.41 -12.74
CA ARG A 33 -10.92 12.48 -11.94
C ARG A 33 -9.54 12.89 -12.46
N VAL A 34 -8.71 11.92 -12.86
CA VAL A 34 -7.38 12.19 -13.42
C VAL A 34 -7.48 12.94 -14.74
N LEU A 35 -8.39 12.53 -15.62
CA LEU A 35 -8.61 13.20 -16.91
C LEU A 35 -9.19 14.60 -16.74
N VAL A 36 -10.12 14.79 -15.79
CA VAL A 36 -10.66 16.11 -15.44
C VAL A 36 -9.55 17.01 -14.90
N GLY A 37 -8.72 16.54 -13.97
CA GLY A 37 -7.58 17.31 -13.46
C GLY A 37 -6.61 17.70 -14.58
N LEU A 38 -6.29 16.77 -15.49
CA LEU A 38 -5.45 17.09 -16.64
C LEU A 38 -6.11 18.12 -17.58
N TYR A 39 -7.44 18.09 -17.72
CA TYR A 39 -8.20 19.05 -18.52
C TYR A 39 -8.28 20.44 -17.86
N GLU A 40 -8.41 20.50 -16.54
CA GLU A 40 -8.49 21.75 -15.78
C GLU A 40 -7.13 22.44 -15.61
N GLU A 41 -6.03 21.71 -15.81
CA GLU A 41 -4.69 22.26 -15.60
C GLU A 41 -4.41 23.46 -16.52
N PRO A 42 -4.12 24.65 -15.96
CA PRO A 42 -3.98 25.89 -16.72
C PRO A 42 -2.76 25.86 -17.64
N GLU A 43 -1.69 25.21 -17.22
CA GLU A 43 -0.52 24.91 -18.04
C GLU A 43 -0.44 23.39 -18.25
N LYS A 44 -0.65 22.94 -19.50
CA LYS A 44 -0.58 21.51 -19.80
C LYS A 44 0.83 20.99 -19.56
N PRO A 45 0.98 19.88 -18.83
CA PRO A 45 2.30 19.29 -18.61
C PRO A 45 2.89 18.85 -19.96
N MET A 46 4.20 19.09 -20.14
CA MET A 46 4.91 18.65 -21.35
C MET A 46 4.77 17.15 -21.61
N ASN A 47 4.63 16.35 -20.54
CA ASN A 47 4.34 14.93 -20.62
C ASN A 47 3.05 14.57 -19.85
N ALA A 48 1.94 14.49 -20.57
CA ALA A 48 0.65 14.12 -20.02
C ALA A 48 0.65 12.71 -19.38
N LEU A 49 1.47 11.79 -19.88
CA LEU A 49 1.54 10.44 -19.35
C LEU A 49 2.15 10.42 -17.94
N ASP A 50 3.11 11.31 -17.66
CA ASP A 50 3.73 11.40 -16.34
C ASP A 50 2.77 12.00 -15.31
N PHE A 51 1.96 12.99 -15.70
CA PHE A 51 0.87 13.51 -14.87
C PHE A 51 -0.12 12.40 -14.50
N VAL A 52 -0.55 11.59 -15.47
CA VAL A 52 -1.48 10.48 -15.23
C VAL A 52 -0.90 9.46 -14.25
N LYS A 53 0.38 9.10 -14.38
CA LYS A 53 1.06 8.18 -13.45
C LYS A 53 1.10 8.75 -12.03
N MET A 54 1.50 10.01 -11.88
CA MET A 54 1.58 10.68 -10.58
C MET A 54 0.21 10.76 -9.90
N THR A 55 -0.82 11.18 -10.63
CA THR A 55 -2.18 11.41 -10.09
C THR A 55 -2.91 10.11 -9.77
N LEU A 56 -2.60 9.00 -10.45
CA LEU A 56 -3.13 7.67 -10.12
C LEU A 56 -2.46 7.02 -8.89
N GLY A 57 -1.49 7.69 -8.27
CA GLY A 57 -0.74 7.14 -7.14
C GLY A 57 0.18 5.98 -7.54
N ALA A 58 0.44 5.79 -8.84
CA ALA A 58 1.55 4.95 -9.28
C ALA A 58 2.82 5.74 -8.91
N PRO A 59 3.59 5.31 -7.91
CA PRO A 59 4.74 6.07 -7.52
C PRO A 59 5.76 5.97 -8.64
N THR A 60 6.03 7.08 -9.33
CA THR A 60 7.21 7.15 -10.18
C THR A 60 8.43 7.15 -9.27
N GLY A 61 9.07 5.99 -9.13
CA GLY A 61 10.32 5.83 -8.40
C GLY A 61 10.22 5.49 -6.90
N VAL A 62 9.07 5.06 -6.37
CA VAL A 62 9.03 4.46 -5.02
C VAL A 62 9.28 2.97 -5.15
N ASP A 63 10.49 2.57 -4.76
CA ASP A 63 10.86 1.18 -4.60
C ASP A 63 10.20 0.62 -3.33
N VAL A 64 9.04 -0.03 -3.53
CA VAL A 64 8.26 -0.66 -2.46
C VAL A 64 9.05 -1.77 -1.78
N GLU A 65 10.01 -2.39 -2.47
CA GLU A 65 10.86 -3.45 -1.93
C GLU A 65 11.93 -2.85 -1.00
N ALA A 66 12.54 -1.72 -1.40
CA ALA A 66 13.44 -0.95 -0.54
C ALA A 66 12.73 -0.44 0.73
N LEU A 67 11.51 0.08 0.61
CA LEU A 67 10.74 0.53 1.78
C LEU A 67 10.36 -0.61 2.73
N LYS A 68 10.03 -1.80 2.20
CA LYS A 68 9.79 -2.98 3.04
C LYS A 68 11.06 -3.42 3.76
N ALA A 69 12.18 -3.48 3.05
CA ALA A 69 13.48 -3.84 3.63
C ALA A 69 13.89 -2.85 4.74
N GLU A 70 13.67 -1.56 4.54
CA GLU A 70 13.93 -0.53 5.57
C GLU A 70 13.00 -0.70 6.78
N ASN A 71 11.72 -0.99 6.57
CA ASN A 71 10.76 -1.24 7.65
C ASN A 71 11.19 -2.44 8.51
N ASP A 72 11.61 -3.53 7.87
CA ASP A 72 12.05 -4.75 8.54
C ASP A 72 13.33 -4.49 9.36
N GLN A 73 14.30 -3.77 8.80
CA GLN A 73 15.52 -3.37 9.53
C GLN A 73 15.23 -2.48 10.73
N LEU A 74 14.30 -1.53 10.59
CA LEU A 74 13.90 -0.64 11.67
C LEU A 74 13.18 -1.41 12.79
N ARG A 75 12.32 -2.37 12.44
CA ARG A 75 11.68 -3.27 13.42
C ARG A 75 12.71 -4.09 14.19
N GLU A 76 13.66 -4.70 13.50
CA GLU A 76 14.71 -5.50 14.14
C GLU A 76 15.56 -4.66 15.12
N LYS A 77 15.95 -3.45 14.72
CA LYS A 77 16.68 -2.53 15.60
C LYS A 77 15.86 -2.13 16.83
N ASN A 78 14.56 -1.89 16.65
CA ASN A 78 13.68 -1.52 17.75
C ASN A 78 13.52 -2.66 18.76
N ASP A 79 13.38 -3.90 18.27
CA ASP A 79 13.32 -5.09 19.12
C ASP A 79 14.62 -5.28 19.91
N GLN A 80 15.78 -5.14 19.25
CA GLN A 80 17.09 -5.22 19.92
C GLN A 80 17.28 -4.14 20.99
N MET A 81 16.90 -2.89 20.69
CA MET A 81 16.96 -1.80 21.65
C MET A 81 16.03 -2.04 22.83
N THR A 82 14.81 -2.52 22.57
CA THR A 82 13.83 -2.85 23.61
C THR A 82 14.34 -3.96 24.53
N GLN A 83 14.94 -5.02 23.97
CA GLN A 83 15.57 -6.08 24.76
C GLN A 83 16.69 -5.55 25.64
N LYS A 84 17.57 -4.70 25.10
CA LYS A 84 18.66 -4.08 25.90
C LYS A 84 18.11 -3.20 27.02
N ILE A 85 17.04 -2.46 26.79
CA ILE A 85 16.38 -1.67 27.83
C ILE A 85 15.89 -2.60 28.95
N VAL A 86 15.22 -3.69 28.62
CA VAL A 86 14.73 -4.68 29.59
C VAL A 86 15.88 -5.28 30.40
N GLU A 87 16.95 -5.72 29.74
CA GLU A 87 18.13 -6.31 30.40
C GLU A 87 18.80 -5.31 31.35
N LEU A 88 19.03 -4.08 30.90
CA LEU A 88 19.67 -3.05 31.70
C LEU A 88 18.79 -2.62 32.88
N THR A 89 17.48 -2.50 32.67
CA THR A 89 16.52 -2.18 33.75
C THR A 89 16.56 -3.27 34.82
N LYS A 90 16.51 -4.54 34.43
CA LYS A 90 16.62 -5.67 35.36
C LYS A 90 17.96 -5.69 36.11
N LYS A 91 19.06 -5.34 35.42
CA LYS A 91 20.39 -5.25 36.03
C LYS A 91 20.45 -4.12 37.06
N ILE A 92 19.89 -2.96 36.74
CA ILE A 92 19.79 -1.83 37.67
C ILE A 92 18.98 -2.25 38.90
N GLU A 93 17.79 -2.82 38.72
CA GLU A 93 16.94 -3.30 39.82
C GLU A 93 17.68 -4.29 40.74
N SER A 94 18.46 -5.21 40.16
CA SER A 94 19.26 -6.17 40.93
C SER A 94 20.41 -5.55 41.73
N LEU A 95 20.96 -4.43 41.25
CA LEU A 95 22.06 -3.70 41.90
C LEU A 95 21.56 -2.68 42.93
N THR A 96 20.39 -2.09 42.69
CA THR A 96 19.74 -1.14 43.61
C THR A 96 18.88 -1.84 44.67
N GLY A 97 18.55 -3.12 44.47
CA GLY A 97 17.74 -3.93 45.39
C GLY A 97 18.52 -4.72 46.46
N ALA A 98 19.85 -4.58 46.53
CA ALA A 98 20.62 -5.12 47.65
C ALA A 98 20.39 -4.22 48.89
N PRO A 99 19.92 -4.76 50.03
CA PRO A 99 19.74 -3.95 51.23
C PRO A 99 21.10 -3.40 51.64
N ALA A 100 21.18 -2.10 51.89
CA ALA A 100 22.24 -1.53 52.69
C ALA A 100 22.23 -2.28 54.03
N ALA A 101 23.15 -3.22 54.19
CA ALA A 101 23.48 -3.80 55.46
C ALA A 101 24.27 -2.74 56.23
N ASP A 102 23.57 -2.03 57.12
CA ASP A 102 24.07 -1.52 58.40
C ASP A 102 22.88 -1.19 59.32
#